data_AF-A0A919HWA5-F1
#
_entry.id   AF-A0A919HWA5-F1
#
_cell.length_a   1.000
_cell.length_b   1.000
_cell.length_c   1.000
_cell.angle_alpha   90.00
_cell.angle_beta   90.00
_cell.angle_gamma   90.00
#
_symmetry.space_group_name_H-M   'P 1'
#
loop_
_entity.id
_entity.type
_entity.pdbx_description
1 polymer ?
#
loop_
_entity_poly.entity_id
_entity_poly.type
_entity_poly.pdbx_seq_one_letter_code
_entity_poly.pdbx_strand_id
1 'polypeptide(L)'
;MVSLGGGAVIDAGKAIAALVPAAGPVIDYLEVVGTGRQLEASPLPFVAIPTTAGTGAEVTKNAVINVPEQQRKVSLRDDRMLPDTAIVDPALTDNAPRSITLSSGLDALTR
;
A
#
# COMPACT_ATOMS: atom_id res chain seq x y z
N MET A 1 -8.76 6.45 7.62
CA MET A 1 -7.61 5.65 8.08
C MET A 1 -6.33 6.37 7.70
N VAL A 2 -5.28 6.24 8.50
CA VAL A 2 -4.02 6.99 8.29
C VAL A 2 -2.85 6.01 8.36
N SER A 3 -1.97 6.06 7.35
CA SER A 3 -0.71 5.31 7.34
C SER A 3 0.47 6.27 7.38
N LEU A 4 1.40 6.02 8.30
CA LEU A 4 2.68 6.72 8.43
C LEU A 4 3.81 5.70 8.34
N GLY A 5 4.59 5.73 7.26
CA GLY A 5 5.70 4.80 7.08
C GLY A 5 6.18 4.68 5.63
N GLY A 6 6.98 3.66 5.34
CA GLY A 6 7.34 3.31 3.96
C GLY A 6 6.22 2.61 3.20
N GLY A 7 6.49 2.19 1.96
CA GLY A 7 5.49 1.58 1.08
C GLY A 7 4.74 0.38 1.66
N ALA A 8 5.41 -0.47 2.45
CA ALA A 8 4.75 -1.61 3.08
C ALA A 8 3.65 -1.19 4.09
N VAL A 9 3.87 -0.12 4.86
CA VAL A 9 2.89 0.41 5.82
C VAL A 9 1.72 1.07 5.09
N ILE A 10 2.01 1.75 3.99
CA ILE A 10 1.00 2.38 3.14
C ILE A 10 0.13 1.31 2.46
N ASP A 11 0.73 0.27 1.91
CA ASP A 11 0.01 -0.83 1.25
C ASP A 11 -0.86 -1.63 2.23
N ALA A 12 -0.31 -1.97 3.40
CA ALA A 12 -1.11 -2.57 4.47
C ALA A 12 -2.29 -1.65 4.85
N GLY A 13 -2.02 -0.35 4.89
CA GLY A 13 -3.03 0.68 5.08
C GLY A 13 -4.17 0.58 4.07
N LYS A 14 -3.87 0.77 2.79
CA LYS A 14 -4.86 0.69 1.72
C LYS A 14 -5.67 -0.61 1.76
N ALA A 15 -5.00 -1.73 1.98
CA ALA A 15 -5.68 -3.03 2.03
C ALA A 15 -6.67 -3.09 3.20
N ILE A 16 -6.31 -2.65 4.40
CA ILE A 16 -7.23 -2.59 5.54
C ILE A 16 -8.39 -1.63 5.23
N ALA A 17 -8.11 -0.43 4.72
CA ALA A 17 -9.16 0.54 4.38
C ALA A 17 -10.15 0.01 3.34
N ALA A 18 -9.67 -0.77 2.36
CA ALA A 18 -10.47 -1.41 1.33
C ALA A 18 -11.27 -2.62 1.84
N LEU A 19 -10.69 -3.42 2.73
CA LEU A 19 -11.26 -4.70 3.16
C LEU A 19 -12.15 -4.60 4.39
N VAL A 20 -12.01 -3.58 5.24
CA VAL A 20 -12.93 -3.35 6.37
C VAL A 20 -14.41 -3.26 5.96
N PRO A 21 -14.79 -2.54 4.89
CA PRO A 21 -16.18 -2.50 4.44
C PRO A 21 -16.57 -3.70 3.54
N ALA A 22 -15.64 -4.58 3.20
CA ALA A 22 -15.88 -5.71 2.31
C ALA A 22 -16.63 -6.84 3.05
N ALA A 23 -17.56 -7.50 2.35
CA ALA A 23 -18.41 -8.53 2.95
C ALA A 23 -17.82 -9.96 2.87
N GLY A 24 -16.84 -10.18 1.99
CA GLY A 24 -16.23 -11.49 1.74
C GLY A 24 -14.94 -11.74 2.54
N PRO A 25 -14.42 -12.98 2.49
CA PRO A 25 -13.08 -13.31 2.96
C PRO A 25 -12.00 -12.50 2.22
N VAL A 26 -10.99 -12.02 2.96
CA VAL A 26 -9.86 -11.23 2.40
C VAL A 26 -9.20 -11.90 1.20
N ILE A 27 -9.03 -13.23 1.27
CA ILE A 27 -8.34 -14.00 0.23
C ILE A 27 -9.02 -13.89 -1.13
N ASP A 28 -10.35 -13.74 -1.18
CA ASP A 28 -11.12 -13.70 -2.43
C ASP A 28 -10.81 -12.46 -3.27
N TYR A 29 -10.43 -11.36 -2.60
CA TYR A 29 -10.13 -10.07 -3.24
C TYR A 29 -8.68 -9.99 -3.75
N LEU A 30 -7.80 -10.92 -3.38
CA LEU A 30 -6.40 -10.90 -3.82
C LEU A 30 -6.28 -11.46 -5.24
N GLU A 31 -5.65 -10.70 -6.14
CA GLU A 31 -5.33 -11.18 -7.48
C GLU A 31 -4.42 -12.42 -7.39
N VAL A 32 -4.55 -13.36 -8.33
CA VAL A 32 -3.73 -14.60 -8.47
C VAL A 32 -4.02 -15.69 -7.44
N VAL A 33 -4.34 -15.34 -6.20
CA VAL A 33 -4.54 -16.29 -5.10
C VAL A 33 -6.01 -16.51 -4.79
N GLY A 34 -6.81 -15.45 -4.86
CA GLY A 34 -8.27 -15.51 -4.75
C GLY A 34 -8.97 -15.63 -6.09
N THR A 35 -10.25 -15.26 -6.08
CA THR A 35 -11.07 -15.15 -7.29
C THR A 35 -10.89 -13.82 -8.02
N GLY A 36 -10.13 -12.87 -7.43
CA GLY A 36 -10.00 -11.51 -7.95
C GLY A 36 -11.32 -10.75 -7.84
N ARG A 37 -12.09 -11.04 -6.79
CA ARG A 37 -13.40 -10.42 -6.54
C ARG A 37 -13.25 -8.90 -6.44
N GLN A 38 -14.14 -8.17 -7.11
CA GLN A 38 -14.17 -6.71 -6.99
C GLN A 38 -14.72 -6.27 -5.64
N LEU A 39 -14.21 -5.16 -5.11
CA LEU A 39 -14.71 -4.55 -3.87
C LEU A 39 -16.14 -4.06 -4.08
N GLU A 40 -17.08 -4.56 -3.29
CA GLU A 40 -18.49 -4.17 -3.40
C GLU A 40 -18.78 -2.83 -2.75
N ALA A 41 -18.08 -2.53 -1.66
CA ALA A 41 -18.20 -1.28 -0.93
C ALA A 41 -17.01 -0.37 -1.25
N SER A 42 -17.23 0.95 -1.16
CA SER A 42 -16.13 1.90 -1.28
C SER A 42 -15.15 1.75 -0.09
N PRO A 43 -13.83 1.79 -0.34
CA PRO A 43 -12.84 1.85 0.73
C PRO A 43 -13.11 2.99 1.71
N LEU A 44 -12.68 2.82 2.95
CA LEU A 44 -12.67 3.92 3.93
C LEU A 44 -11.73 5.04 3.45
N PRO A 45 -12.04 6.32 3.75
CA PRO A 45 -11.14 7.42 3.43
C PRO A 45 -9.73 7.17 3.97
N PHE A 46 -8.70 7.46 3.18
CA PHE A 46 -7.32 7.07 3.43
C PHE A 46 -6.34 8.22 3.24
N VAL A 47 -5.51 8.45 4.25
CA VAL A 47 -4.40 9.42 4.22
C VAL A 47 -3.07 8.67 4.29
N ALA A 48 -2.18 8.95 3.33
CA ALA A 48 -0.84 8.39 3.28
C ALA A 48 0.22 9.43 3.65
N ILE A 49 1.12 9.07 4.56
CA ILE A 49 2.23 9.92 5.01
C ILE A 49 3.53 9.11 4.83
N PRO A 50 4.22 9.24 3.68
CA PRO A 50 5.43 8.48 3.41
C PRO A 50 6.60 8.94 4.28
N THR A 51 7.36 7.99 4.81
CA THR A 51 8.62 8.24 5.55
C THR A 51 9.86 7.72 4.80
N THR A 52 9.70 7.33 3.54
CA THR A 52 10.79 6.91 2.64
C THR A 52 10.56 7.45 1.24
N ALA A 53 11.61 7.85 0.54
CA ALA A 53 11.55 8.41 -0.81
C ALA A 53 11.80 7.32 -1.88
N GLY A 54 10.88 6.36 -2.00
CA GLY A 54 11.07 5.20 -2.87
C GLY A 54 9.82 4.73 -3.59
N THR A 55 8.97 4.00 -2.88
CA THR A 55 7.90 3.19 -3.48
C THR A 55 6.80 3.97 -4.21
N GLY A 56 6.64 5.27 -3.94
CA GLY A 56 5.52 6.06 -4.48
C GLY A 56 4.14 5.50 -4.13
N ALA A 57 4.03 4.66 -3.09
CA ALA A 57 2.80 3.97 -2.74
C ALA A 57 1.69 4.98 -2.37
N GLU A 58 2.04 6.14 -1.87
CA GLU A 58 1.15 7.26 -1.59
C GLU A 58 0.40 7.81 -2.83
N VAL A 59 0.82 7.46 -4.05
CA VAL A 59 0.18 7.90 -5.31
C VAL A 59 -0.21 6.73 -6.22
N THR A 60 -0.36 5.52 -5.67
CA THR A 60 -0.81 4.35 -6.44
C THR A 60 -2.11 3.75 -5.92
N LYS A 61 -2.82 3.03 -6.79
CA LYS A 61 -4.09 2.36 -6.51
C LYS A 61 -3.95 0.86 -6.13
N ASN A 62 -2.72 0.38 -5.98
CA ASN A 62 -2.43 -1.00 -5.62
C ASN A 62 -1.89 -1.08 -4.19
N ALA A 63 -2.19 -2.20 -3.54
CA ALA A 63 -1.56 -2.65 -2.31
C ALA A 63 -0.89 -4.01 -2.55
N VAL A 64 0.41 -4.10 -2.33
CA VAL A 64 1.15 -5.36 -2.45
C VAL A 64 1.15 -6.09 -1.11
N ILE A 65 0.56 -7.28 -1.08
CA ILE A 65 0.41 -8.11 0.11
C ILE A 65 1.18 -9.42 -0.08
N ASN A 66 1.93 -9.83 0.94
CA ASN A 66 2.57 -11.15 0.96
C ASN A 66 1.57 -12.17 1.53
N VAL A 67 1.43 -13.33 0.88
CA VAL A 67 0.67 -14.48 1.36
C VAL A 67 1.65 -15.62 1.65
N PRO A 68 2.15 -15.74 2.90
CA PRO A 68 3.23 -16.66 3.26
C PRO A 68 2.88 -18.13 3.00
N GLU A 69 1.64 -18.52 3.23
CA GLU A 69 1.15 -19.90 3.04
C GLU A 69 1.29 -20.36 1.59
N GLN A 70 1.30 -19.40 0.66
CA GLN A 70 1.39 -19.65 -0.78
C GLN A 70 2.70 -19.15 -1.38
N GLN A 71 3.62 -18.63 -0.55
CA GLN A 71 4.92 -18.09 -0.96
C GLN A 71 4.82 -17.08 -2.12
N ARG A 72 3.77 -16.25 -2.12
CA ARG A 72 3.47 -15.33 -3.23
C ARG A 72 3.26 -13.91 -2.74
N LYS A 73 3.70 -12.96 -3.58
CA LYS A 73 3.30 -11.56 -3.50
C LYS A 73 2.11 -11.36 -4.42
N VAL A 74 1.03 -10.82 -3.88
CA VAL A 74 -0.20 -10.54 -4.62
C VAL A 74 -0.55 -9.08 -4.51
N SER A 75 -1.32 -8.60 -5.48
CA SER A 75 -1.81 -7.23 -5.48
C SER A 75 -3.30 -7.23 -5.19
N LEU A 76 -3.73 -6.37 -4.28
CA LEU A 76 -5.10 -5.87 -4.24
C LEU A 76 -5.13 -4.57 -5.03
N ARG A 77 -6.09 -4.42 -5.94
CA ARG A 77 -6.18 -3.27 -6.85
C ARG A 77 -7.62 -2.85 -7.03
N ASP A 78 -7.87 -1.55 -6.89
CA ASP A 78 -9.14 -0.91 -7.22
C ASP A 78 -8.85 0.58 -7.42
N ASP A 79 -9.49 1.23 -8.40
CA ASP A 79 -9.27 2.66 -8.66
C ASP A 79 -9.60 3.54 -7.44
N ARG A 80 -10.48 3.07 -6.55
CA ARG A 80 -10.88 3.74 -5.32
C ARG A 80 -9.88 3.56 -4.16
N MET A 81 -8.80 2.79 -4.35
CA MET A 81 -7.74 2.61 -3.35
C MET A 81 -6.63 3.65 -3.42
N LEU A 82 -6.72 4.61 -4.34
CA LEU A 82 -5.83 5.76 -4.32
C LEU A 82 -6.06 6.55 -3.02
N PRO A 83 -5.00 6.98 -2.30
CA PRO A 83 -5.19 7.80 -1.11
C PRO A 83 -5.94 9.10 -1.42
N ASP A 84 -6.91 9.47 -0.59
CA ASP A 84 -7.62 10.75 -0.69
C ASP A 84 -6.65 11.93 -0.47
N THR A 85 -5.61 11.72 0.33
CA THR A 85 -4.59 12.72 0.60
C THR A 85 -3.24 12.05 0.86
N ALA A 86 -2.20 12.58 0.21
CA ALA A 86 -0.81 12.26 0.51
C ALA A 86 -0.13 13.47 1.16
N ILE A 87 0.40 13.30 2.37
CA ILE A 87 1.17 14.36 3.07
C ILE A 87 2.65 14.00 2.94
N VAL A 88 3.33 14.67 2.02
CA VAL A 88 4.76 14.44 1.75
C VAL A 88 5.58 15.50 2.47
N ASP A 89 6.16 15.13 3.61
CA ASP A 89 7.09 15.96 4.37
C ASP A 89 8.51 15.35 4.31
N PRO A 90 9.46 15.99 3.60
CA PRO A 90 10.84 15.52 3.50
C PRO A 90 11.53 15.33 4.86
N ALA A 91 11.16 16.12 5.88
CA ALA A 91 11.76 16.02 7.22
C ALA A 91 11.48 14.66 7.87
N LEU A 92 10.43 13.95 7.45
CA LEU A 92 10.14 12.59 7.91
C LEU A 92 11.12 11.54 7.35
N THR A 93 11.99 11.93 6.42
CA THR A 93 13.02 11.06 5.83
C THR A 93 14.42 11.32 6.39
N ASP A 94 14.64 12.44 7.10
CA ASP A 94 15.97 12.91 7.53
C ASP A 94 16.72 11.91 8.42
N ASN A 95 15.98 11.16 9.24
CA ASN A 95 16.53 10.19 10.18
C ASN A 95 16.47 8.74 9.69
N ALA A 96 16.13 8.52 8.41
CA ALA A 96 16.13 7.18 7.84
C ALA A 96 17.56 6.58 7.89
N PRO A 97 17.70 5.29 8.26
CA PRO A 97 19.00 4.62 8.20
C PRO A 97 19.58 4.68 6.79
N ARG A 98 20.90 4.87 6.65
CA ARG A 98 21.58 4.98 5.35
C ARG A 98 21.22 3.86 4.37
N SER A 99 21.08 2.62 4.86
CA SER A 99 20.69 1.48 4.03
C SER A 99 19.29 1.62 3.46
N ILE A 100 18.35 2.20 4.20
CA ILE A 100 16.97 2.48 3.77
C ILE A 100 16.96 3.64 2.77
N THR A 101 17.70 4.72 3.04
CA THR A 101 17.81 5.85 2.10
C THR A 101 18.36 5.39 0.75
N LEU A 102 19.41 4.56 0.75
CA LEU A 102 19.99 4.02 -0.48
C LEU A 102 19.01 3.11 -1.23
N SER A 103 18.40 2.14 -0.53
CA SER A 103 17.52 1.18 -1.18
C SER A 103 16.24 1.81 -1.72
N SER A 104 15.63 2.72 -0.95
CA SER A 104 14.45 3.47 -1.40
C SER A 104 14.77 4.43 -2.55
N GLY A 105 15.89 5.13 -2.51
CA GLY A 105 16.31 5.98 -3.62
C GLY A 105 16.60 5.21 -4.91
N LEU A 106 17.19 4.02 -4.82
CA LEU A 106 17.37 3.14 -5.98
C LEU A 106 16.03 2.61 -6.52
N ASP A 107 15.10 2.23 -5.64
CA ASP A 107 13.74 1.85 -6.05
C ASP A 107 13.09 2.99 -6.85
N ALA A 108 13.13 4.23 -6.35
CA ALA A 108 12.60 5.41 -7.05
C ALA A 108 13.21 5.62 -8.45
N LEU A 109 14.51 5.34 -8.65
CA LEU A 109 15.17 5.47 -9.96
C LEU A 109 14.74 4.39 -10.97
N THR A 110 14.34 3.22 -10.48
CA THR A 110 13.98 2.07 -11.33
C THR A 110 12.49 1.99 -11.67
N ARG A 111 11.68 2.90 -11.14
CA ARG A 111 10.22 2.90 -11.28
C ARG A 111 9.73 3.53 -12.57
#